data_AF-A0A095UMU3-F1
#
_entry.id   AF-A0A095UMU3-F1
#
_cell.length_a   1.000
_cell.length_b   1.000
_cell.length_c   1.000
_cell.angle_alpha   90.00
_cell.angle_beta   90.00
_cell.angle_gamma   90.00
#
_symmetry.space_group_name_H-M   'P 1'
#
loop_
_entity.id
_entity.type
_entity.pdbx_description
1 polymer ?
#
loop_
_entity_poly.entity_id
_entity_poly.type
_entity_poly.pdbx_seq_one_letter_code
_entity_poly.pdbx_strand_id
1 'polypeptide(L)'
;MLLLAIVLLLQRWRLAQITELELRDSVLTVIGDQVQSLEKPGRVYRVGPWLALQTPKGWLHLFEDQGSREQLQPIYLWLWVNRVKG
;
A
#
# COMPACT_ATOMS: atom_id res chain seq x y z
N MET A 1 -34.08 -4.09 1.21
CA MET A 1 -33.06 -4.69 2.13
C MET A 1 -31.81 -5.18 1.41
N LEU A 2 -31.92 -5.84 0.24
CA LEU A 2 -30.75 -6.30 -0.54
C LEU A 2 -29.82 -5.16 -0.99
N LEU A 3 -30.39 -4.05 -1.46
CA LEU A 3 -29.64 -2.87 -1.93
C LEU A 3 -28.78 -2.24 -0.82
N LEU A 4 -29.32 -2.13 0.39
CA LEU A 4 -28.59 -1.60 1.54
C LEU A 4 -27.43 -2.53 1.94
N ALA A 5 -27.64 -3.85 1.90
CA ALA A 5 -26.60 -4.83 2.15
C ALA A 5 -25.48 -4.77 1.09
N ILE A 6 -25.82 -4.56 -0.18
CA ILE A 6 -24.84 -4.38 -1.26
C ILE A 6 -24.04 -3.09 -1.06
N VAL A 7 -24.68 -1.97 -0.69
CA VAL A 7 -23.98 -0.70 -0.40
C VAL A 7 -23.04 -0.85 0.79
N LEU A 8 -23.46 -1.54 1.86
CA LEU A 8 -22.62 -1.78 3.04
C LEU A 8 -21.45 -2.72 2.74
N LEU A 9 -21.65 -3.72 1.88
CA LEU A 9 -20.58 -4.56 1.36
C LEU A 9 -19.59 -3.73 0.53
N LEU A 10 -20.08 -2.90 -0.40
CA LEU A 10 -19.23 -2.03 -1.21
C LEU A 10 -18.46 -1.00 -0.37
N GLN A 11 -19.04 -0.48 0.72
CA GLN A 11 -18.35 0.38 1.68
C GLN A 11 -17.22 -0.35 2.42
N ARG A 12 -17.40 -1.62 2.78
CA ARG A 12 -16.33 -2.46 3.33
C ARG A 12 -15.25 -2.83 2.32
N TRP A 13 -15.57 -2.77 1.02
CA TRP A 13 -14.63 -2.95 -0.08
C TRP A 13 -13.94 -1.66 -0.52
N ARG A 14 -14.23 -0.53 0.14
CA ARG A 14 -13.47 0.71 -0.07
C ARG A 14 -12.01 0.44 0.28
N LEU A 15 -11.20 0.27 -0.76
CA LEU A 15 -9.76 0.06 -0.63
C LEU A 15 -9.19 1.26 0.13
N ALA A 16 -8.46 0.96 1.20
CA ALA A 16 -7.75 1.99 1.97
C ALA A 16 -6.87 2.78 1.01
N GLN A 17 -7.16 4.07 0.86
CA GLN A 17 -6.39 4.93 -0.01
C GLN A 17 -5.13 5.36 0.71
N ILE A 18 -4.01 5.27 0.01
CA ILE A 18 -2.72 5.75 0.48
C ILE A 18 -2.42 7.04 -0.26
N THR A 19 -2.08 8.06 0.51
CA THR A 19 -1.71 9.38 0.01
C THR A 19 -0.20 9.51 -0.09
N GLU A 20 0.56 8.87 0.80
CA GLU A 20 2.01 9.05 0.89
C GLU A 20 2.73 7.80 1.44
N LEU A 21 3.97 7.64 1.00
CA LEU A 21 4.93 6.66 1.52
C LEU A 21 6.16 7.41 2.03
N GLU A 22 6.52 7.18 3.28
CA GLU A 22 7.71 7.77 3.89
C GLU A 22 8.66 6.65 4.32
N LEU A 23 9.86 6.63 3.77
CA LEU A 23 10.92 5.72 4.22
C LEU A 23 11.88 6.51 5.11
N ARG A 24 11.85 6.22 6.42
CA ARG A 24 12.69 6.89 7.41
C ARG A 24 13.33 5.87 8.34
N ASP A 25 14.63 5.99 8.58
CA ASP A 25 15.37 5.12 9.51
C ASP A 25 15.15 3.61 9.25
N SER A 26 15.04 3.22 7.97
CA SER A 26 14.74 1.85 7.51
C SER A 26 13.34 1.32 7.88
N VAL A 27 12.41 2.20 8.24
CA VAL A 27 10.99 1.89 8.46
C VAL A 27 10.17 2.56 7.36
N LEU A 28 9.34 1.77 6.66
CA LEU A 28 8.42 2.30 5.67
C LEU A 28 7.09 2.64 6.33
N THR A 29 6.74 3.92 6.39
CA THR A 29 5.45 4.39 6.86
C THR A 29 4.51 4.62 5.68
N VAL A 30 3.32 4.07 5.77
CA VAL A 30 2.23 4.24 4.83
C VAL A 30 1.24 5.23 5.43
N ILE A 31 0.96 6.31 4.71
CA ILE A 31 0.07 7.38 5.16
C ILE A 31 -1.14 7.42 4.22
N GLY A 32 -2.34 7.36 4.78
CA GLY A 32 -3.58 7.31 4.03
C GLY A 32 -4.78 7.48 4.96
N ASP A 33 -5.86 6.73 4.72
CA ASP A 33 -6.99 6.65 5.66
C ASP A 33 -6.54 6.22 7.08
N GLN A 34 -5.44 5.47 7.17
CA GLN A 34 -4.74 5.14 8.41
C GLN A 34 -3.22 5.22 8.22
N VAL A 35 -2.51 5.70 9.26
CA VAL A 35 -1.04 5.68 9.30
C VAL A 35 -0.56 4.32 9.81
N GLN A 36 0.35 3.69 9.07
CA GLN A 36 0.83 2.35 9.38
C GLN A 36 2.33 2.23 9.09
N SER A 37 3.10 1.87 10.09
CA SER A 37 4.50 1.48 9.88
C SER A 37 4.56 0.02 9.42
N LEU A 38 5.32 -0.22 8.35
CA LEU A 38 5.62 -1.53 7.82
C LEU A 38 7.01 -1.92 8.26
N GLU A 39 7.08 -2.99 9.06
CA GLU A 39 8.34 -3.64 9.39
C GLU A 39 8.71 -4.70 8.35
N LYS A 40 7.70 -5.42 7.81
CA LYS A 40 7.88 -6.46 6.79
C LYS A 40 6.75 -6.39 5.76
N PRO A 41 7.02 -5.84 4.56
CA PRO A 41 6.05 -5.89 3.48
C PRO A 41 5.80 -7.34 3.06
N GLY A 42 4.55 -7.67 2.74
CA GLY A 42 4.20 -8.96 2.14
C GLY A 42 4.54 -8.97 0.65
N ARG A 43 3.61 -9.47 -0.17
CA ARG A 43 3.72 -9.40 -1.63
C ARG A 43 3.61 -7.96 -2.14
N VAL A 44 4.41 -7.64 -3.15
CA VAL A 44 4.40 -6.37 -3.86
C VAL A 44 4.10 -6.64 -5.34
N TYR A 45 3.08 -5.99 -5.88
CA TYR A 45 2.73 -6.08 -7.30
C TYR A 45 2.79 -4.70 -7.93
N ARG A 46 3.44 -4.58 -9.08
CA ARG A 46 3.47 -3.35 -9.88
C ARG A 46 2.78 -3.59 -11.21
N VAL A 47 1.83 -2.73 -11.57
CA VAL A 47 1.09 -2.77 -12.83
C VAL A 47 1.06 -1.37 -13.42
N GLY A 48 2.02 -1.05 -14.29
CA GLY A 48 2.17 0.31 -14.84
C GLY A 48 2.48 1.33 -13.73
N PRO A 49 1.69 2.42 -13.59
CA PRO A 49 1.86 3.39 -12.51
C PRO A 49 1.27 2.89 -11.18
N TRP A 50 0.65 1.71 -11.14
CA TRP A 50 -0.01 1.21 -9.94
C TRP A 50 0.91 0.30 -9.15
N LEU A 51 0.90 0.46 -7.83
CA LEU A 51 1.58 -0.45 -6.90
C LEU A 51 0.53 -1.04 -5.95
N ALA A 52 0.61 -2.33 -5.67
CA ALA A 52 -0.19 -2.98 -4.64
C ALA A 52 0.73 -3.65 -3.64
N LEU A 53 0.41 -3.49 -2.37
CA LEU A 53 1.22 -3.96 -1.26
C LEU A 53 0.37 -4.77 -0.30
N GLN A 54 0.79 -6.01 -0.04
CA GLN A 54 0.18 -6.84 0.99
C GLN A 54 0.77 -6.48 2.35
N THR A 55 -0.11 -6.24 3.31
CA THR A 55 0.24 -6.00 4.71
C THR A 55 -0.42 -7.05 5.60
N PRO A 56 0.00 -7.19 6.88
CA PRO A 56 -0.69 -8.07 7.82
C PRO A 56 -2.19 -7.75 8.00
N LYS A 57 -2.61 -6.51 7.75
CA LYS A 57 -4.01 -6.05 7.87
C LYS A 57 -4.81 -6.15 6.58
N GLY A 58 -4.19 -6.60 5.49
CA GLY A 58 -4.84 -6.74 4.19
C GLY A 58 -4.07 -6.08 3.06
N TRP A 59 -4.71 -6.05 1.89
CA TRP A 59 -4.17 -5.42 0.70
C TRP A 59 -4.32 -3.91 0.78
N LEU A 60 -3.22 -3.21 0.48
CA LEU A 60 -3.19 -1.79 0.27
C LEU A 60 -2.91 -1.51 -1.21
N HIS A 61 -3.70 -0.63 -1.80
CA HIS A 61 -3.52 -0.18 -3.17
C HIS A 61 -2.82 1.17 -3.12
N LEU A 62 -1.56 1.18 -3.53
CA LEU A 62 -0.78 2.39 -3.68
C LEU A 62 -1.16 3.02 -5.02
N PHE A 63 -1.75 4.22 -4.93
CA PHE A 63 -2.15 5.03 -6.07
C PHE A 63 -0.92 5.46 -6.89
N GLU A 64 -1.18 5.96 -8.11
CA GLU A 64 -0.20 6.31 -9.15
C GLU A 64 1.18 6.70 -8.61
N ASP A 65 2.21 6.05 -9.18
CA ASP A 65 3.65 6.31 -9.21
C ASP A 65 3.95 7.78 -9.62
N GLN A 66 3.39 8.77 -8.90
CA GLN A 66 3.44 10.20 -9.19
C GLN A 66 4.64 10.89 -8.55
N GLY A 67 5.35 10.20 -7.66
CA GLY A 67 6.67 10.64 -7.19
C GLY A 67 7.71 10.51 -8.30
N SER A 68 8.74 11.35 -8.27
CA SER A 68 9.86 11.20 -9.20
C SER A 68 10.55 9.85 -8.97
N ARG A 69 11.26 9.35 -9.98
CA ARG A 69 12.01 8.09 -9.86
C ARG A 69 12.96 8.11 -8.66
N GLU A 70 13.59 9.25 -8.40
CA GLU A 70 14.53 9.45 -7.31
C GLU A 70 13.85 9.35 -5.94
N GLN A 71 12.60 9.83 -5.82
CA GLN A 71 11.82 9.72 -4.60
C GLN A 71 11.36 8.28 -4.35
N LEU A 72 11.00 7.55 -5.40
CA LEU A 72 10.39 6.23 -5.28
C LEU A 72 11.41 5.08 -5.29
N GLN A 73 12.57 5.25 -5.92
CA GLN A 73 13.61 4.21 -6.00
C GLN A 73 14.08 3.68 -4.63
N PRO A 74 14.32 4.50 -3.60
CA PRO A 74 14.68 4.02 -2.27
C PRO A 74 13.57 3.16 -1.64
N ILE A 75 12.31 3.56 -1.81
CA ILE A 75 11.15 2.84 -1.31
C ILE A 75 11.03 1.48 -2.00
N TYR A 76 11.15 1.44 -3.34
CA TYR A 76 11.11 0.19 -4.09
C TYR A 76 12.23 -0.77 -3.71
N LEU A 77 13.45 -0.26 -3.53
CA LEU A 77 14.57 -1.07 -3.09
C LEU A 77 14.32 -1.65 -1.70
N TRP A 78 13.83 -0.83 -0.77
CA TRP A 78 13.49 -1.27 0.58
C TRP A 78 12.39 -2.34 0.56
N LEU A 79 11.32 -2.12 -0.21
CA LEU A 79 10.23 -3.10 -0.39
C LEU A 79 10.77 -4.42 -0.94
N TRP A 80 11.66 -4.37 -1.93
CA TRP A 80 12.29 -5.55 -2.49
C TRP A 80 13.13 -6.29 -1.43
N VAL A 81 14.01 -5.59 -0.71
CA VAL A 81 14.90 -6.25 0.26
C VAL A 81 14.14 -6.84 1.45
N ASN A 82 13.11 -6.16 1.94
CA ASN A 82 12.43 -6.52 3.19
C ASN A 82 11.15 -7.36 3.01
N ARG A 83 10.74 -7.65 1.77
CA ARG A 83 9.55 -8.45 1.53
C ARG A 83 9.66 -9.85 2.14
N VAL A 84 8.54 -10.36 2.65
CA VAL A 84 8.42 -11.79 2.98
C VAL A 84 8.66 -12.58 1.70
N LYS A 85 9.70 -13.43 1.70
CA LYS A 85 9.93 -14.40 0.63
C LYS A 85 8.82 -15.44 0.73
N GLY A 86 7.83 -15.32 -0.16
CA GLY A 86 6.80 -16.35 -0.36
C GLY A 86 7.36 -17.56 -1.08
#